data_AF-A0A6C0KZP7-F1
#
_entry.id   AF-A0A6C0KZP7-F1
#
_cell.length_a   1.000
_cell.length_b   1.000
_cell.length_c   1.000
_cell.angle_alpha   90.00
_cell.angle_beta   90.00
_cell.angle_gamma   90.00
#
_symmetry.space_group_name_H-M   'P 1'
#
loop_
_entity.id
_entity.type
_entity.pdbx_description
1 polymer ?
#
loop_
_entity_poly.entity_id
_entity_poly.type
_entity_poly.pdbx_seq_one_letter_code
_entity_poly.pdbx_strand_id
1 'polypeptide(L)'
;MVTVFNLFLERANTDPRPFTYMGVGTNPYARTVEELTDECDQLVPLFLREQHRKAQRIIHFDPAFNSNIDFIKEYFTRKFALIYSEPTLDRPYHSWTSSRLEVLLSTEPLYYKNSWYPEQADHEWFLTKLTTAIIDTGGHLVLQDFTGRNPLDIFNTLYKASLQPQIFKRRILFDITYGESSCQTDLTVHKPIYNRHGDFINFTLFSSDEIHENIGFDQRLDALIKEYFLTKFRATLNHHHVNYRRRVNGDDCLTTSEFYDKMATPSLIMEVLQEELKEYISIFKNLGLVDKQKETQFRNLMDNYTTINMYNWNTQVNNLF
;
A
#
# COMPACT_ATOMS: atom_id res chain seq x y z
N MET A 1 -30.52 -5.27 -7.11
CA MET A 1 -30.39 -4.14 -6.18
C MET A 1 -29.12 -3.40 -6.58
N VAL A 2 -29.21 -2.12 -6.95
CA VAL A 2 -28.02 -1.33 -7.29
C VAL A 2 -27.31 -1.02 -5.98
N THR A 3 -26.03 -1.37 -5.86
CA THR A 3 -25.22 -1.11 -4.66
C THR A 3 -24.51 0.24 -4.79
N VAL A 4 -24.12 0.85 -3.66
CA VAL A 4 -23.35 2.11 -3.66
C VAL A 4 -22.05 1.98 -4.48
N PHE A 5 -21.41 0.82 -4.44
CA PHE A 5 -20.23 0.49 -5.25
C PHE A 5 -20.49 0.61 -6.75
N ASN A 6 -21.64 0.10 -7.24
CA ASN A 6 -21.99 0.23 -8.66
C ASN A 6 -22.26 1.68 -9.05
N LEU A 7 -22.87 2.48 -8.18
CA LEU A 7 -23.11 3.91 -8.41
C LEU A 7 -21.81 4.70 -8.47
N PHE A 8 -20.85 4.41 -7.58
CA PHE A 8 -19.53 5.06 -7.61
C PHE A 8 -18.74 4.66 -8.87
N LEU A 9 -18.84 3.42 -9.33
CA LEU A 9 -18.26 3.01 -10.61
C LEU A 9 -18.92 3.71 -11.80
N GLU A 10 -20.25 3.79 -11.83
CA GLU A 10 -20.98 4.51 -12.87
C GLU A 10 -20.52 5.97 -12.91
N ARG A 11 -20.38 6.59 -11.74
CA ARG A 11 -19.88 7.96 -11.61
C ARG A 11 -18.45 8.11 -12.12
N ALA A 12 -17.57 7.16 -11.81
CA ALA A 12 -16.19 7.11 -12.30
C ALA A 12 -16.12 7.06 -13.83
N ASN A 13 -17.05 6.34 -14.47
CA ASN A 13 -17.10 6.19 -15.92
C ASN A 13 -17.77 7.37 -16.64
N THR A 14 -18.85 7.92 -16.07
CA THR A 14 -19.67 8.95 -16.72
C THR A 14 -19.14 10.37 -16.53
N ASP A 15 -18.45 10.64 -15.42
CA ASP A 15 -17.81 11.91 -15.11
C ASP A 15 -16.36 11.66 -14.66
N PRO A 16 -15.44 11.31 -15.57
CA PRO A 16 -14.07 10.99 -15.21
C PRO A 16 -13.35 12.20 -14.63
N ARG A 17 -12.56 11.98 -13.57
CA ARG A 17 -11.75 13.02 -12.94
C ARG A 17 -10.27 12.73 -13.10
N PRO A 18 -9.42 13.75 -13.37
CA PRO A 18 -7.96 13.57 -13.49
C PRO A 18 -7.29 12.92 -12.27
N PHE A 19 -7.90 13.05 -11.09
CA PHE A 19 -7.39 12.51 -9.85
C PHE A 19 -8.53 11.99 -8.98
N THR A 20 -8.43 10.74 -8.54
CA THR A 20 -9.34 10.11 -7.59
C THR A 20 -8.56 9.72 -6.34
N TYR A 21 -9.09 10.07 -5.18
CA TYR A 21 -8.63 9.57 -3.89
C TYR A 21 -9.72 8.68 -3.31
N MET A 22 -9.32 7.53 -2.77
CA MET A 22 -10.19 6.61 -2.08
C MET A 22 -9.68 6.40 -0.67
N GLY A 23 -10.46 6.85 0.31
CA GLY A 23 -10.17 6.68 1.73
C GLY A 23 -11.03 5.58 2.34
N VAL A 24 -10.42 4.70 3.13
CA VAL A 24 -11.11 3.66 3.88
C VAL A 24 -10.80 3.84 5.37
N GLY A 25 -11.84 3.88 6.21
CA GLY A 25 -11.67 4.13 7.65
C GLY A 25 -11.27 5.57 7.99
N THR A 26 -11.78 6.54 7.23
CA THR A 26 -11.38 7.96 7.27
C THR A 26 -12.21 8.83 8.21
N ASN A 27 -13.13 8.27 9.00
CA ASN A 27 -13.93 9.09 9.91
C ASN A 27 -13.01 9.81 10.92
N PRO A 28 -13.08 11.15 11.01
CA PRO A 28 -12.21 11.91 11.91
C PRO A 28 -12.38 11.52 13.37
N TYR A 29 -11.27 11.48 14.10
CA TYR A 29 -11.26 11.32 15.56
C TYR A 29 -11.39 12.65 16.32
N ALA A 30 -11.40 13.78 15.60
CA ALA A 30 -11.59 15.11 16.16
C ALA A 30 -13.05 15.35 16.58
N ARG A 31 -13.28 16.11 17.66
CA ARG A 31 -14.63 16.46 18.12
C ARG A 31 -15.16 17.71 17.46
N THR A 32 -14.27 18.61 17.02
CA THR A 32 -14.61 19.85 16.32
C THR A 32 -13.76 20.02 15.07
N VAL A 33 -14.22 20.84 14.13
CA VAL A 33 -13.50 21.13 12.88
C VAL A 33 -12.16 21.82 13.16
N GLU A 34 -12.06 22.59 14.25
CA GLU A 34 -10.85 23.25 14.72
C GLU A 34 -9.79 22.28 15.26
N GLU A 35 -10.22 21.19 15.89
CA GLU A 35 -9.31 20.15 16.41
C GLU A 35 -8.69 19.31 15.29
N LEU A 36 -9.29 19.30 14.09
CA LEU A 36 -8.79 18.52 12.95
C LEU A 36 -7.62 19.24 12.26
N THR A 37 -6.41 18.85 12.64
CA THR A 37 -5.14 19.34 12.08
C THR A 37 -4.85 18.72 10.70
N ASP A 38 -3.92 19.32 9.95
CA ASP A 38 -3.50 18.82 8.65
C ASP A 38 -2.81 17.45 8.72
N GLU A 39 -2.21 17.13 9.88
CA GLU A 39 -1.52 15.85 10.14
C GLU A 39 -2.50 14.69 10.15
N CYS A 40 -3.71 14.88 10.69
CA CYS A 40 -4.71 13.82 10.83
C CYS A 40 -5.94 13.99 9.93
N ASP A 41 -5.95 14.96 9.02
CA ASP A 41 -7.05 15.20 8.08
C ASP A 41 -7.10 14.14 6.97
N GLN A 42 -7.71 13.01 7.29
CA GLN A 42 -7.94 11.88 6.37
C GLN A 42 -9.10 12.12 5.40
N LEU A 43 -9.92 13.16 5.61
CA LEU A 43 -11.05 13.48 4.72
C LEU A 43 -10.58 14.13 3.43
N VAL A 44 -9.67 15.10 3.54
CA VAL A 44 -9.01 15.74 2.40
C VAL A 44 -7.53 15.93 2.73
N PRO A 45 -6.71 14.85 2.62
CA PRO A 45 -5.29 14.91 2.90
C PRO A 45 -4.58 16.10 2.26
N LEU A 46 -3.56 16.64 2.93
CA LEU A 46 -2.86 17.85 2.49
C LEU A 46 -2.37 17.75 1.04
N PHE A 47 -1.83 16.58 0.64
CA PHE A 47 -1.36 16.35 -0.72
C PHE A 47 -2.45 16.48 -1.80
N LEU A 48 -3.73 16.28 -1.47
CA LEU A 48 -4.85 16.54 -2.39
C LEU A 48 -5.11 18.03 -2.52
N ARG A 49 -5.08 18.76 -1.39
CA ARG A 49 -5.29 20.22 -1.38
C ARG A 49 -4.20 20.94 -2.17
N GLU A 50 -2.96 20.44 -2.12
CA GLU A 50 -1.85 20.95 -2.92
C GLU A 50 -2.11 20.81 -4.45
N GLN A 51 -2.92 19.84 -4.88
CA GLN A 51 -3.28 19.58 -6.29
C GLN A 51 -4.47 20.44 -6.78
N HIS A 52 -4.73 21.60 -6.17
CA HIS A 52 -5.85 22.55 -6.41
C HIS A 52 -6.19 22.93 -7.87
N ARG A 53 -5.29 22.63 -8.83
CA ARG A 53 -5.49 22.89 -10.27
C ARG A 53 -6.24 21.76 -10.99
N LYS A 54 -6.26 20.55 -10.44
CA LYS A 54 -6.93 19.39 -11.04
C LYS A 54 -8.34 19.25 -10.46
N ALA A 55 -9.29 18.84 -11.29
CA ALA A 55 -10.57 18.36 -10.78
C ALA A 55 -10.36 17.01 -10.08
N GLN A 56 -10.98 16.84 -8.92
CA GLN A 56 -10.74 15.72 -8.01
C GLN A 56 -12.05 15.04 -7.62
N ARG A 57 -11.98 13.72 -7.49
CA ARG A 57 -12.98 12.91 -6.81
C ARG A 57 -12.39 12.32 -5.54
N ILE A 58 -13.11 12.40 -4.45
CA ILE A 58 -12.80 11.71 -3.20
C ILE A 58 -13.93 10.72 -2.94
N ILE A 59 -13.58 9.47 -2.65
CA ILE A 59 -14.53 8.41 -2.30
C ILE A 59 -14.15 7.89 -0.92
N HIS A 60 -15.06 7.99 0.03
CA HIS A 60 -14.85 7.52 1.40
C HIS A 60 -15.74 6.32 1.72
N PHE A 61 -15.17 5.32 2.38
CA PHE A 61 -15.87 4.18 2.95
C PHE A 61 -15.55 4.07 4.44
N ASP A 62 -16.53 4.41 5.28
CA ASP A 62 -16.40 4.24 6.74
C ASP A 62 -17.79 4.17 7.41
N PRO A 63 -18.15 3.04 8.04
CA PRO A 63 -19.41 2.93 8.80
C PRO A 63 -19.56 3.94 9.94
N ALA A 64 -18.46 4.45 10.51
CA ALA A 64 -18.49 5.40 11.61
C ALA A 64 -19.06 6.78 11.23
N PHE A 65 -19.15 7.09 9.93
CA PHE A 65 -19.80 8.32 9.48
C PHE A 65 -21.29 8.40 9.83
N ASN A 66 -21.97 7.27 10.04
CA ASN A 66 -23.38 7.24 10.44
C ASN A 66 -23.63 8.04 11.73
N SER A 67 -22.65 8.09 12.62
CA SER A 67 -22.73 8.83 13.89
C SER A 67 -22.11 10.23 13.85
N ASN A 68 -21.51 10.63 12.73
CA ASN A 68 -20.67 11.83 12.67
C ASN A 68 -20.99 12.75 11.48
N ILE A 69 -22.14 12.57 10.81
CA ILE A 69 -22.42 13.29 9.57
C ILE A 69 -22.48 14.81 9.73
N ASP A 70 -22.92 15.30 10.89
CA ASP A 70 -23.02 16.75 11.14
C ASP A 70 -21.64 17.41 11.24
N PHE A 71 -20.65 16.74 11.83
CA PHE A 71 -19.26 17.17 11.75
C PHE A 71 -18.79 17.29 10.29
N ILE A 72 -19.10 16.28 9.47
CA ILE A 72 -18.68 16.24 8.06
C ILE A 72 -19.33 17.38 7.26
N LYS A 73 -20.62 17.65 7.50
CA LYS A 73 -21.33 18.80 6.92
C LYS A 73 -20.66 20.11 7.31
N GLU A 74 -20.36 20.30 8.59
CA GLU A 74 -19.69 21.51 9.08
C GLU A 74 -18.30 21.66 8.45
N TYR A 75 -17.50 20.60 8.45
CA TYR A 75 -16.15 20.56 7.88
C TYR A 75 -16.13 21.01 6.42
N PHE A 76 -16.95 20.40 5.54
CA PHE A 76 -16.96 20.73 4.12
C PHE A 76 -17.58 22.10 3.83
N THR A 77 -18.53 22.54 4.66
CA THR A 77 -19.10 23.89 4.54
C THR A 77 -18.05 24.95 4.88
N ARG A 78 -17.32 24.77 5.99
CA ARG A 78 -16.38 25.77 6.50
C ARG A 78 -15.04 25.79 5.74
N LYS A 79 -14.46 24.61 5.45
CA LYS A 79 -13.12 24.52 4.83
C LYS A 79 -13.15 24.59 3.30
N PHE A 80 -14.25 24.19 2.65
CA PHE A 80 -14.29 24.02 1.19
C PHE A 80 -15.51 24.64 0.48
N ALA A 81 -16.51 25.12 1.24
CA ALA A 81 -17.75 25.70 0.71
C ALA A 81 -18.45 24.80 -0.33
N LEU A 82 -18.46 23.48 -0.10
CA LEU A 82 -19.08 22.52 -1.03
C LEU A 82 -20.60 22.44 -0.85
N ILE A 83 -21.31 22.13 -1.94
CA ILE A 83 -22.76 21.94 -1.92
C ILE A 83 -23.06 20.51 -1.48
N TYR A 84 -23.72 20.37 -0.34
CA TYR A 84 -24.15 19.09 0.20
C TYR A 84 -25.43 18.58 -0.47
N SER A 85 -25.46 17.28 -0.77
CA SER A 85 -26.66 16.56 -1.21
C SER A 85 -26.93 15.38 -0.28
N GLU A 86 -28.15 15.33 0.25
CA GLU A 86 -28.59 14.26 1.16
C GLU A 86 -28.80 12.93 0.43
N PRO A 87 -28.61 11.79 1.12
CA PRO A 87 -28.91 10.48 0.57
C PRO A 87 -30.38 10.35 0.17
N THR A 88 -30.63 9.70 -0.95
CA THR A 88 -31.97 9.33 -1.42
C THR A 88 -32.05 7.83 -1.68
N LEU A 89 -33.24 7.30 -1.94
CA LEU A 89 -33.43 5.89 -2.31
C LEU A 89 -32.54 5.46 -3.49
N ASP A 90 -32.38 6.32 -4.50
CA ASP A 90 -31.57 6.04 -5.69
C ASP A 90 -30.08 6.41 -5.52
N ARG A 91 -29.73 7.14 -4.44
CA ARG A 91 -28.37 7.56 -4.10
C ARG A 91 -28.15 7.38 -2.60
N PRO A 92 -27.92 6.14 -2.13
CA PRO A 92 -27.77 5.83 -0.70
C PRO A 92 -26.37 6.22 -0.18
N TYR A 93 -25.91 7.42 -0.50
CA TYR A 93 -24.61 7.96 -0.10
C TYR A 93 -24.69 9.48 0.07
N HIS A 94 -23.83 10.02 0.94
CA HIS A 94 -23.71 11.45 1.12
C HIS A 94 -22.76 12.02 0.06
N SER A 95 -23.04 13.22 -0.44
CA SER A 95 -22.12 13.86 -1.38
C SER A 95 -21.98 15.35 -1.17
N TRP A 96 -20.78 15.85 -1.44
CA TRP A 96 -20.44 17.27 -1.44
C TRP A 96 -19.77 17.61 -2.77
N THR A 97 -20.25 18.65 -3.45
CA THR A 97 -19.79 18.94 -4.80
C THR A 97 -19.50 20.41 -5.04
N SER A 98 -18.55 20.65 -5.93
CA SER A 98 -18.24 21.93 -6.55
C SER A 98 -17.78 21.66 -7.99
N SER A 99 -17.37 22.70 -8.73
CA SER A 99 -16.81 22.52 -10.07
C SER A 99 -15.49 21.73 -10.07
N ARG A 100 -14.72 21.75 -8.97
CA ARG A 100 -13.38 21.16 -8.89
C ARG A 100 -13.29 19.95 -7.97
N LEU A 101 -14.09 19.88 -6.92
CA LEU A 101 -14.03 18.81 -5.93
C LEU A 101 -15.39 18.14 -5.80
N GLU A 102 -15.41 16.83 -5.96
CA GLU A 102 -16.53 15.95 -5.64
C GLU A 102 -16.08 15.01 -4.52
N VAL A 103 -16.86 14.96 -3.44
CA VAL A 103 -16.68 14.03 -2.33
C VAL A 103 -17.91 13.15 -2.26
N LEU A 104 -17.69 11.83 -2.30
CA LEU A 104 -18.70 10.80 -2.19
C LEU A 104 -18.40 10.00 -0.92
N LEU A 105 -19.38 9.84 -0.05
CA LEU A 105 -19.20 9.21 1.25
C LEU A 105 -20.25 8.11 1.42
N SER A 106 -19.75 6.89 1.58
CA SER A 106 -20.54 5.71 1.92
C SER A 106 -20.33 5.32 3.38
N THR A 107 -21.43 4.98 4.05
CA THR A 107 -21.40 4.37 5.38
C THR A 107 -21.38 2.85 5.30
N GLU A 108 -21.32 2.28 4.09
CA GLU A 108 -21.06 0.85 3.89
C GLU A 108 -19.56 0.56 4.09
N PRO A 109 -19.21 -0.56 4.75
CA PRO A 109 -17.82 -1.00 4.87
C PRO A 109 -17.25 -1.50 3.55
N LEU A 110 -15.94 -1.27 3.35
CA LEU A 110 -15.17 -1.92 2.28
C LEU A 110 -14.41 -3.13 2.84
N TYR A 111 -14.72 -4.32 2.32
CA TYR A 111 -14.10 -5.57 2.68
C TYR A 111 -13.22 -6.11 1.55
N TYR A 112 -12.11 -6.74 1.93
CA TYR A 112 -11.24 -7.50 1.04
C TYR A 112 -11.35 -8.97 1.42
N LYS A 113 -10.96 -9.86 0.51
CA LYS A 113 -10.94 -11.27 0.83
C LYS A 113 -9.96 -11.53 1.97
N ASN A 114 -10.45 -12.18 3.02
CA ASN A 114 -9.64 -12.53 4.18
C ASN A 114 -9.77 -14.03 4.44
N SER A 115 -8.64 -14.75 4.51
CA SER A 115 -8.62 -16.18 4.81
C SER A 115 -9.22 -16.55 6.16
N TRP A 116 -9.20 -15.62 7.12
CA TRP A 116 -9.78 -15.78 8.46
C TRP A 116 -11.30 -15.57 8.48
N TYR A 117 -11.84 -14.84 7.49
CA TYR A 117 -13.27 -14.52 7.37
C TYR A 117 -13.76 -14.76 5.94
N PRO A 118 -13.76 -16.01 5.45
CA PRO A 118 -14.06 -16.34 4.05
C PRO A 118 -15.51 -16.04 3.64
N GLU A 119 -16.40 -15.85 4.60
CA GLU A 119 -17.82 -15.53 4.39
C GLU A 119 -18.11 -14.02 4.32
N GLN A 120 -17.12 -13.16 4.58
CA GLN A 120 -17.31 -11.71 4.43
C GLN A 120 -17.54 -11.35 2.95
N ALA A 121 -18.33 -10.29 2.73
CA ALA A 121 -18.49 -9.73 1.40
C ALA A 121 -17.12 -9.39 0.80
N ASP A 122 -16.93 -9.68 -0.49
CA ASP A 122 -15.70 -9.41 -1.22
C ASP A 122 -15.95 -8.22 -2.15
N HIS A 123 -15.25 -7.11 -1.93
CA HIS A 123 -15.32 -5.91 -2.76
C HIS A 123 -14.08 -5.72 -3.64
N GLU A 124 -13.23 -6.73 -3.80
CA GLU A 124 -12.06 -6.67 -4.69
C GLU A 124 -12.45 -6.45 -6.16
N TRP A 125 -13.63 -6.95 -6.55
CA TRP A 125 -14.22 -6.69 -7.87
C TRP A 125 -14.44 -5.19 -8.12
N PHE A 126 -14.80 -4.42 -7.08
CA PHE A 126 -15.01 -2.98 -7.19
C PHE A 126 -13.69 -2.27 -7.42
N LEU A 127 -12.65 -2.62 -6.66
CA LEU A 127 -11.31 -2.07 -6.85
C LEU A 127 -10.74 -2.39 -8.24
N THR A 128 -10.96 -3.61 -8.73
CA THR A 128 -10.58 -4.01 -10.09
C THR A 128 -11.25 -3.12 -11.13
N LYS A 129 -12.56 -2.92 -11.03
CA LYS A 129 -13.31 -2.09 -11.98
C LYS A 129 -12.96 -0.61 -11.87
N LEU A 130 -12.77 -0.11 -10.65
CA LEU A 130 -12.42 1.29 -10.41
C LEU A 130 -11.04 1.61 -10.97
N THR A 131 -10.03 0.78 -10.67
CA THR A 131 -8.67 0.95 -11.21
C THR A 131 -8.67 0.90 -12.74
N THR A 132 -9.42 -0.03 -13.34
CA THR A 132 -9.58 -0.12 -14.80
C THR A 132 -10.21 1.15 -15.38
N ALA A 133 -11.33 1.62 -14.81
CA ALA A 133 -11.99 2.84 -15.27
C ALA A 133 -11.08 4.08 -15.18
N ILE A 134 -10.29 4.20 -14.12
CA ILE A 134 -9.33 5.30 -13.96
C ILE A 134 -8.20 5.21 -14.99
N ILE A 135 -7.69 4.01 -15.26
CA ILE A 135 -6.66 3.79 -16.29
C ILE A 135 -7.20 4.16 -17.68
N ASP A 136 -8.37 3.67 -18.04
CA ASP A 136 -8.98 3.86 -19.36
C ASP A 136 -9.30 5.33 -19.65
N THR A 137 -9.58 6.12 -18.59
CA THR A 137 -9.85 7.55 -18.69
C THR A 137 -8.60 8.42 -18.52
N GLY A 138 -7.43 7.81 -18.30
CA GLY A 138 -6.17 8.53 -18.12
C GLY A 138 -6.12 9.35 -16.82
N GLY A 139 -6.82 8.92 -15.77
CA GLY A 139 -6.77 9.52 -14.43
C GLY A 139 -5.62 8.98 -13.58
N HIS A 140 -5.61 9.39 -12.30
CA HIS A 140 -4.79 8.81 -11.24
C HIS A 140 -5.68 8.35 -10.10
N LEU A 141 -5.29 7.29 -9.40
CA LEU A 141 -5.96 6.80 -8.20
C LEU A 141 -4.94 6.66 -7.06
N VAL A 142 -5.26 7.27 -5.91
CA VAL A 142 -4.64 6.93 -4.63
C VAL A 142 -5.67 6.25 -3.77
N LEU A 143 -5.39 5.04 -3.29
CA LEU A 143 -6.17 4.37 -2.26
C LEU A 143 -5.40 4.37 -0.95
N GLN A 144 -6.04 4.80 0.14
CA GLN A 144 -5.48 4.77 1.48
C GLN A 144 -6.43 4.05 2.44
N ASP A 145 -5.92 3.02 3.11
CA ASP A 145 -6.68 2.28 4.12
C ASP A 145 -6.10 2.59 5.52
N PHE A 146 -6.93 3.16 6.39
CA PHE A 146 -6.57 3.55 7.75
C PHE A 146 -7.10 2.56 8.81
N THR A 147 -7.72 1.45 8.39
CA THR A 147 -8.26 0.45 9.33
C THR A 147 -7.19 -0.49 9.89
N GLY A 148 -5.90 -0.24 9.60
CA GLY A 148 -4.77 -1.11 9.98
C GLY A 148 -4.61 -2.35 9.11
N ARG A 149 -5.36 -2.46 8.00
CA ARG A 149 -5.16 -3.49 6.98
C ARG A 149 -4.09 -3.01 6.01
N ASN A 150 -3.22 -3.92 5.54
CA ASN A 150 -2.23 -3.61 4.52
C ASN A 150 -2.84 -3.83 3.11
N PRO A 151 -3.08 -2.76 2.32
CA PRO A 151 -3.67 -2.90 0.99
C PRO A 151 -2.63 -3.31 -0.09
N LEU A 152 -1.36 -3.51 0.25
CA LEU A 152 -0.33 -3.86 -0.73
C LEU A 152 -0.50 -5.26 -1.33
N ASP A 153 -1.05 -6.22 -0.58
CA ASP A 153 -1.27 -7.58 -1.10
C ASP A 153 -2.32 -7.59 -2.22
N ILE A 154 -3.41 -6.87 -2.01
CA ILE A 154 -4.44 -6.69 -3.05
C ILE A 154 -3.92 -5.81 -4.19
N PHE A 155 -3.14 -4.77 -3.91
CA PHE A 155 -2.51 -3.95 -4.95
C PHE A 155 -1.66 -4.79 -5.91
N ASN A 156 -0.82 -5.67 -5.38
CA ASN A 156 -0.01 -6.61 -6.17
C ASN A 156 -0.86 -7.58 -6.99
N THR A 157 -1.95 -8.07 -6.40
CA THR A 157 -2.89 -8.96 -7.09
C THR A 157 -3.56 -8.26 -8.27
N LEU A 158 -4.05 -7.02 -8.07
CA LEU A 158 -4.65 -6.21 -9.12
C LEU A 158 -3.65 -5.84 -10.22
N TYR A 159 -2.41 -5.50 -9.86
CA TYR A 159 -1.35 -5.23 -10.83
C TYR A 159 -1.09 -6.43 -11.73
N LYS A 160 -0.90 -7.62 -11.15
CA LYS A 160 -0.66 -8.86 -11.91
C LYS A 160 -1.83 -9.24 -12.82
N ALA A 161 -3.06 -8.93 -12.41
CA ALA A 161 -4.27 -9.17 -13.20
C ALA A 161 -4.56 -8.09 -14.25
N SER A 162 -3.87 -6.94 -14.20
CA SER A 162 -4.12 -5.82 -15.11
C SER A 162 -3.70 -6.15 -16.54
N LEU A 163 -4.56 -5.80 -17.51
CA LEU A 163 -4.22 -5.87 -18.94
C LEU A 163 -3.22 -4.77 -19.36
N GLN A 164 -3.02 -3.75 -18.52
CA GLN A 164 -2.15 -2.61 -18.80
C GLN A 164 -1.19 -2.36 -17.62
N PRO A 165 -0.32 -3.32 -17.27
CA PRO A 165 0.47 -3.28 -16.04
C PRO A 165 1.36 -2.04 -15.94
N GLN A 166 1.99 -1.63 -17.04
CA GLN A 166 2.87 -0.44 -17.03
C GLN A 166 2.09 0.86 -16.78
N ILE A 167 0.85 0.96 -17.25
CA ILE A 167 0.00 2.13 -17.01
C ILE A 167 -0.56 2.08 -15.59
N PHE A 168 -0.96 0.90 -15.12
CA PHE A 168 -1.35 0.67 -13.73
C PHE A 168 -0.26 1.14 -12.77
N LYS A 169 0.97 0.67 -12.98
CA LYS A 169 2.15 1.04 -12.19
C LYS A 169 2.46 2.55 -12.19
N ARG A 170 2.01 3.30 -13.19
CA ARG A 170 2.22 4.76 -13.28
C ARG A 170 1.09 5.59 -12.69
N ARG A 171 -0.13 5.03 -12.60
CA ARG A 171 -1.36 5.79 -12.32
C ARG A 171 -2.12 5.37 -11.09
N ILE A 172 -1.85 4.19 -10.56
CA ILE A 172 -2.55 3.63 -9.40
C ILE A 172 -1.53 3.48 -8.28
N LEU A 173 -1.81 4.07 -7.12
CA LEU A 173 -1.01 3.93 -5.91
C LEU A 173 -1.91 3.46 -4.78
N PHE A 174 -1.56 2.34 -4.16
CA PHE A 174 -2.20 1.88 -2.92
C PHE A 174 -1.21 2.10 -1.80
N ASP A 175 -1.67 2.82 -0.79
CA ASP A 175 -0.94 3.19 0.41
C ASP A 175 0.30 4.08 0.19
N ILE A 176 0.16 5.36 0.52
CA ILE A 176 1.24 6.35 0.44
C ILE A 176 2.33 6.15 1.49
N THR A 177 2.09 5.33 2.52
CA THR A 177 3.08 4.96 3.54
C THR A 177 3.79 3.65 3.21
N TYR A 178 3.34 2.93 2.17
CA TYR A 178 3.90 1.65 1.74
C TYR A 178 3.90 0.56 2.82
N GLY A 179 2.84 0.50 3.63
CA GLY A 179 2.55 -0.58 4.58
C GLY A 179 2.45 -0.16 6.04
N GLU A 180 2.69 1.11 6.35
CA GLU A 180 2.74 1.66 7.73
C GLU A 180 1.51 2.55 8.04
N SER A 181 0.41 2.34 7.32
CA SER A 181 -0.80 3.16 7.49
C SER A 181 -1.56 2.82 8.78
N SER A 182 -2.03 3.86 9.46
CA SER A 182 -2.88 3.75 10.64
C SER A 182 -3.79 4.97 10.77
N CYS A 183 -4.75 4.91 11.69
CA CYS A 183 -5.57 6.07 12.01
C CYS A 183 -4.79 7.30 12.53
N GLN A 184 -3.50 7.16 12.83
CA GLN A 184 -2.61 8.23 13.29
C GLN A 184 -1.52 8.62 12.28
N THR A 185 -1.59 8.13 11.04
CA THR A 185 -0.62 8.48 9.99
C THR A 185 -0.56 10.00 9.79
N ASP A 186 0.65 10.57 9.84
CA ASP A 186 0.90 12.00 9.58
C ASP A 186 0.85 12.31 8.08
N LEU A 187 -0.26 12.91 7.64
CA LEU A 187 -0.53 13.26 6.26
C LEU A 187 0.16 14.56 5.79
N THR A 188 0.93 15.22 6.64
CA THR A 188 1.84 16.31 6.22
C THR A 188 3.17 15.77 5.69
N VAL A 189 3.59 14.60 6.17
CA VAL A 189 4.84 13.93 5.78
C VAL A 189 4.62 12.97 4.62
N HIS A 190 3.55 12.17 4.70
CA HIS A 190 3.25 11.17 3.70
C HIS A 190 2.45 11.75 2.54
N LYS A 191 2.96 11.55 1.32
CA LYS A 191 2.32 11.97 0.06
C LYS A 191 2.88 11.17 -1.11
N PRO A 192 2.13 11.01 -2.22
CA PRO A 192 2.64 10.29 -3.38
C PRO A 192 3.96 10.88 -3.89
N ILE A 193 4.86 10.02 -4.39
CA ILE A 193 6.09 10.42 -5.07
C ILE A 193 5.81 10.38 -6.58
N TYR A 194 6.18 11.46 -7.28
CA TYR A 194 5.96 11.58 -8.72
C TYR A 194 7.28 11.68 -9.47
N ASN A 195 7.32 11.09 -10.66
CA ASN A 195 8.39 11.36 -11.62
C ASN A 195 8.17 12.72 -12.30
N ARG A 196 9.10 13.11 -13.19
CA ARG A 196 9.03 14.38 -13.94
C ARG A 196 7.83 14.48 -14.90
N HIS A 197 7.21 13.35 -15.25
CA HIS A 197 6.02 13.28 -16.11
C HIS A 197 4.71 13.33 -15.32
N GLY A 198 4.79 13.34 -13.99
CA GLY A 198 3.62 13.33 -13.12
C GLY A 198 3.03 11.94 -12.89
N ASP A 199 3.73 10.86 -13.27
CA ASP A 199 3.37 9.49 -12.93
C ASP A 199 3.84 9.16 -11.50
N PHE A 200 3.14 8.25 -10.82
CA PHE A 200 3.58 7.71 -9.54
C PHE A 200 4.87 6.89 -9.66
N ILE A 201 5.73 7.00 -8.65
CA ILE A 201 6.87 6.11 -8.44
C ILE A 201 6.44 5.01 -7.46
N ASN A 202 5.96 3.90 -8.01
CA ASN A 202 5.47 2.75 -7.25
C ASN A 202 6.55 1.68 -7.07
N PHE A 203 7.53 1.95 -6.20
CA PHE A 203 8.69 1.06 -6.04
C PHE A 203 8.34 -0.36 -5.58
N THR A 204 7.18 -0.57 -4.96
CA THR A 204 6.68 -1.89 -4.57
C THR A 204 6.30 -2.78 -5.75
N LEU A 205 6.15 -2.20 -6.96
CA LEU A 205 5.88 -2.90 -8.22
C LEU A 205 7.09 -2.89 -9.17
N PHE A 206 8.22 -2.35 -8.74
CA PHE A 206 9.42 -2.24 -9.57
C PHE A 206 10.14 -3.58 -9.69
N SER A 207 10.77 -3.82 -10.84
CA SER A 207 11.81 -4.84 -10.92
C SER A 207 13.04 -4.42 -10.10
N SER A 208 13.94 -5.38 -9.85
CA SER A 208 15.23 -5.09 -9.21
C SER A 208 16.01 -3.98 -9.94
N ASP A 209 16.06 -4.04 -11.27
CA ASP A 209 16.70 -3.01 -12.10
C ASP A 209 16.05 -1.64 -11.93
N GLU A 210 14.71 -1.58 -11.93
CA GLU A 210 13.97 -0.33 -11.74
C GLU A 210 14.21 0.27 -10.35
N ILE A 211 14.32 -0.56 -9.29
CA ILE A 211 14.71 -0.09 -7.95
C ILE A 211 16.09 0.54 -8.01
N HIS A 212 17.05 -0.16 -8.61
CA HIS A 212 18.43 0.32 -8.73
C HIS A 212 18.54 1.64 -9.49
N GLU A 213 17.77 1.83 -10.55
CA GLU A 213 17.73 3.07 -11.34
C GLU A 213 17.10 4.25 -10.59
N ASN A 214 16.23 4.00 -9.61
CA ASN A 214 15.52 5.04 -8.87
C ASN A 214 16.14 5.41 -7.52
N ILE A 215 17.10 4.61 -7.02
CA ILE A 215 17.85 4.98 -5.81
C ILE A 215 18.66 6.26 -6.07
N GLY A 216 18.58 7.22 -5.14
CA GLY A 216 19.21 8.54 -5.24
C GLY A 216 18.40 9.56 -6.03
N PHE A 217 17.24 9.18 -6.58
CA PHE A 217 16.33 10.12 -7.25
C PHE A 217 15.69 11.11 -6.27
N ASP A 218 15.26 10.62 -5.11
CA ASP A 218 14.59 11.38 -4.05
C ASP A 218 14.93 10.76 -2.68
N GLN A 219 15.38 11.57 -1.74
CA GLN A 219 15.81 11.08 -0.42
C GLN A 219 14.69 10.40 0.37
N ARG A 220 13.43 10.85 0.18
CA ARG A 220 12.27 10.22 0.80
C ARG A 220 11.96 8.88 0.14
N LEU A 221 12.13 8.77 -1.18
CA LEU A 221 12.04 7.49 -1.87
C LEU A 221 13.06 6.49 -1.31
N ASP A 222 14.32 6.91 -1.17
CA ASP A 222 15.39 6.05 -0.62
C ASP A 222 15.08 5.58 0.80
N ALA A 223 14.51 6.45 1.64
CA ALA A 223 14.07 6.09 2.99
C ALA A 223 12.95 5.04 2.98
N LEU A 224 11.96 5.20 2.10
CA LEU A 224 10.86 4.25 1.95
C LEU A 224 11.32 2.90 1.40
N ILE A 225 12.19 2.90 0.38
CA ILE A 225 12.80 1.67 -0.16
C ILE A 225 13.57 0.97 0.96
N LYS A 226 14.39 1.70 1.72
CA LYS A 226 15.15 1.15 2.84
C LYS A 226 14.26 0.46 3.85
N GLU A 227 13.23 1.14 4.37
CA GLU A 227 12.36 0.58 5.40
C GLU A 227 11.60 -0.65 4.89
N TYR A 228 11.04 -0.56 3.68
CA TYR A 228 10.33 -1.67 3.04
C TYR A 228 11.22 -2.92 2.89
N PHE A 229 12.42 -2.75 2.33
CA PHE A 229 13.32 -3.88 2.08
C PHE A 229 13.97 -4.42 3.36
N LEU A 230 14.18 -3.60 4.40
CA LEU A 230 14.61 -4.10 5.71
C LEU A 230 13.55 -4.99 6.36
N THR A 231 12.28 -4.59 6.28
CA THR A 231 11.17 -5.41 6.78
C THR A 231 11.06 -6.73 5.99
N LYS A 232 11.15 -6.68 4.67
CA LYS A 232 11.15 -7.89 3.81
C LYS A 232 12.35 -8.79 4.09
N PHE A 233 13.56 -8.24 4.20
CA PHE A 233 14.77 -8.98 4.54
C PHE A 233 14.60 -9.76 5.86
N ARG A 234 14.14 -9.10 6.92
CA ARG A 234 13.91 -9.74 8.22
C ARG A 234 12.84 -10.82 8.14
N ALA A 235 11.77 -10.59 7.38
CA ALA A 235 10.70 -11.57 7.18
C ALA A 235 11.19 -12.81 6.42
N THR A 236 11.86 -12.64 5.27
CA THR A 236 12.46 -13.72 4.48
C THR A 236 13.45 -14.52 5.32
N LEU A 237 14.34 -13.84 6.04
CA LEU A 237 15.31 -14.48 6.91
C LEU A 237 14.62 -15.31 8.01
N ASN A 238 13.64 -14.73 8.71
CA ASN A 238 12.87 -15.43 9.73
C ASN A 238 12.10 -16.63 9.18
N HIS A 239 11.56 -16.52 7.97
CA HIS A 239 10.82 -17.58 7.30
C HIS A 239 11.71 -18.77 6.93
N HIS A 240 12.73 -18.55 6.09
CA HIS A 240 13.51 -19.66 5.53
C HIS A 240 14.51 -20.23 6.53
N HIS A 241 15.08 -19.42 7.44
CA HIS A 241 16.01 -19.98 8.44
C HIS A 241 15.31 -20.97 9.39
N VAL A 242 14.04 -20.73 9.74
CA VAL A 242 13.26 -21.66 10.58
C VAL A 242 13.03 -22.96 9.84
N ASN A 243 12.60 -22.88 8.58
CA ASN A 243 12.36 -24.06 7.75
C ASN A 243 13.64 -24.87 7.54
N TYR A 244 14.76 -24.22 7.25
CA TYR A 244 16.07 -24.86 7.13
C TYR A 244 16.41 -25.66 8.39
N ARG A 245 16.32 -25.04 9.59
CA ARG A 245 16.63 -25.72 10.86
C ARG A 245 15.75 -26.93 11.11
N ARG A 246 14.45 -26.82 10.82
CA ARG A 246 13.50 -27.93 10.97
C ARG A 246 13.87 -29.09 10.05
N ARG A 247 14.14 -28.82 8.77
CA ARG A 247 14.57 -29.86 7.82
C ARG A 247 15.89 -30.51 8.20
N VAL A 248 16.87 -29.77 8.74
CA VAL A 248 18.12 -30.34 9.28
C VAL A 248 17.85 -31.30 10.44
N ASN A 249 16.85 -31.00 11.28
CA ASN A 249 16.45 -31.86 12.39
C ASN A 249 15.52 -33.02 11.99
N GLY A 250 15.15 -33.13 10.71
CA GLY A 250 14.24 -34.14 10.18
C GLY A 250 12.75 -33.80 10.29
N ASP A 251 12.39 -32.61 10.78
CA ASP A 251 11.01 -32.13 10.89
C ASP A 251 10.51 -31.51 9.58
N ASP A 252 9.21 -31.53 9.30
CA ASP A 252 8.58 -30.76 8.21
C ASP A 252 8.81 -29.25 8.36
N CYS A 253 8.83 -28.51 7.25
CA CYS A 253 8.78 -27.05 7.25
C CYS A 253 7.60 -26.53 8.11
N LEU A 254 7.83 -25.47 8.88
CA LEU A 254 6.79 -24.84 9.70
C LEU A 254 5.85 -24.00 8.85
N THR A 255 6.40 -23.28 7.89
CA THR A 255 5.67 -22.35 7.02
C THR A 255 5.74 -22.83 5.57
N THR A 256 4.66 -22.56 4.84
CA THR A 256 4.56 -22.83 3.40
C THR A 256 5.39 -21.81 2.61
N SER A 257 6.09 -22.29 1.57
CA SER A 257 6.82 -21.46 0.61
C SER A 257 6.26 -21.73 -0.80
N GLU A 258 6.29 -20.72 -1.66
CA GLU A 258 5.96 -20.90 -3.09
C GLU A 258 7.12 -21.56 -3.86
N PHE A 259 8.34 -21.51 -3.31
CA PHE A 259 9.56 -21.98 -3.97
C PHE A 259 9.90 -23.45 -3.70
N TYR A 260 9.33 -24.03 -2.64
CA TYR A 260 9.65 -25.39 -2.23
C TYR A 260 8.53 -26.02 -1.39
N ASP A 261 8.45 -27.35 -1.41
CA ASP A 261 7.46 -28.10 -0.63
C ASP A 261 7.86 -28.29 0.84
N LYS A 262 6.95 -28.82 1.66
CA LYS A 262 7.16 -29.01 3.10
C LYS A 262 8.28 -30.01 3.47
N MET A 263 8.69 -30.85 2.51
CA MET A 263 9.72 -31.88 2.67
C MET A 263 11.04 -31.52 1.99
N ALA A 264 11.15 -30.30 1.45
CA ALA A 264 12.33 -29.79 0.77
C ALA A 264 13.63 -30.07 1.52
N THR A 265 14.71 -30.27 0.77
CA THR A 265 16.02 -30.52 1.37
C THR A 265 16.52 -29.24 2.04
N PRO A 266 17.32 -29.34 3.12
CA PRO A 266 17.95 -28.17 3.72
C PRO A 266 18.73 -27.32 2.70
N SER A 267 19.43 -27.96 1.76
CA SER A 267 20.19 -27.25 0.72
C SER A 267 19.29 -26.41 -0.19
N LEU A 268 18.14 -26.95 -0.63
CA LEU A 268 17.20 -26.18 -1.47
C LEU A 268 16.65 -24.96 -0.73
N ILE A 269 16.31 -25.11 0.55
CA ILE A 269 15.80 -23.98 1.36
C ILE A 269 16.87 -22.90 1.50
N MET A 270 18.13 -23.29 1.72
CA MET A 270 19.23 -22.34 1.82
C MET A 270 19.53 -21.66 0.48
N GLU A 271 19.48 -22.38 -0.63
CA GLU A 271 19.65 -21.81 -1.97
C GLU A 271 18.62 -20.71 -2.24
N VAL A 272 17.34 -20.97 -1.96
CA VAL A 272 16.28 -19.97 -2.07
C VAL A 272 16.54 -18.77 -1.16
N LEU A 273 16.86 -19.00 0.12
CA LEU A 273 17.20 -17.93 1.05
C LEU A 273 18.38 -17.09 0.55
N GLN A 274 19.44 -17.72 0.03
CA GLN A 274 20.61 -17.02 -0.47
C GLN A 274 20.28 -16.13 -1.68
N GLU A 275 19.47 -16.61 -2.61
CA GLU A 275 19.06 -15.81 -3.78
C GLU A 275 18.24 -14.59 -3.37
N GLU A 276 17.26 -14.75 -2.49
CA GLU A 276 16.48 -13.60 -1.98
C GLU A 276 17.36 -12.63 -1.18
N LEU A 277 18.25 -13.12 -0.32
CA LEU A 277 19.16 -12.25 0.44
C LEU A 277 20.12 -11.49 -0.48
N LYS A 278 20.63 -12.10 -1.56
CA LYS A 278 21.50 -11.41 -2.53
C LYS A 278 20.82 -10.21 -3.16
N GLU A 279 19.54 -10.33 -3.51
CA GLU A 279 18.75 -9.22 -4.05
C GLU A 279 18.67 -8.06 -3.05
N TYR A 280 18.34 -8.34 -1.79
CA TYR A 280 18.28 -7.31 -0.74
C TYR A 280 19.63 -6.66 -0.48
N ILE A 281 20.73 -7.44 -0.44
CA ILE A 281 22.09 -6.92 -0.26
C ILE A 281 22.47 -5.97 -1.39
N SER A 282 22.11 -6.29 -2.63
CA SER A 282 22.34 -5.42 -3.79
C SER A 282 21.64 -4.07 -3.59
N ILE A 283 20.36 -4.08 -3.19
CA ILE A 283 19.57 -2.87 -2.93
C ILE A 283 20.20 -2.05 -1.78
N PHE A 284 20.54 -2.70 -0.67
CA PHE A 284 21.16 -2.05 0.48
C PHE A 284 22.54 -1.45 0.17
N LYS A 285 23.29 -2.06 -0.74
CA LYS A 285 24.55 -1.51 -1.23
C LYS A 285 24.34 -0.22 -2.01
N ASN A 286 23.35 -0.18 -2.91
CA ASN A 286 23.02 1.04 -3.65
C ASN A 286 22.51 2.15 -2.72
N LEU A 287 21.79 1.80 -1.65
CA LEU A 287 21.38 2.73 -0.59
C LEU A 287 22.53 3.15 0.35
N GLY A 288 23.75 2.64 0.16
CA GLY A 288 24.92 2.97 0.99
C GLY A 288 24.93 2.33 2.39
N LEU A 289 24.11 1.31 2.64
CA LEU A 289 24.03 0.60 3.92
C LEU A 289 25.04 -0.56 4.05
N VAL A 290 25.50 -1.07 2.89
CA VAL A 290 26.51 -2.14 2.79
C VAL A 290 27.80 -1.55 2.23
N ASP A 291 28.85 -1.56 3.05
CA ASP A 291 30.22 -1.32 2.59
C ASP A 291 30.90 -2.63 2.15
N LYS A 292 32.13 -2.53 1.64
CA LYS A 292 32.92 -3.71 1.19
C LYS A 292 33.16 -4.72 2.31
N GLN A 293 33.26 -4.27 3.57
CA GLN A 293 33.51 -5.15 4.70
C GLN A 293 32.25 -5.97 5.00
N LYS A 294 31.09 -5.33 5.10
CA LYS A 294 29.78 -5.99 5.27
C LYS A 294 29.48 -6.92 4.10
N GLU A 295 29.80 -6.54 2.87
CA GLU A 295 29.63 -7.40 1.69
C GLU A 295 30.51 -8.67 1.79
N THR A 296 31.76 -8.53 2.22
CA THR A 296 32.66 -9.67 2.41
C THR A 296 32.18 -10.58 3.55
N GLN A 297 31.71 -9.99 4.66
CA GLN A 297 31.11 -10.74 5.77
C GLN A 297 29.87 -11.51 5.32
N PHE A 298 28.98 -10.88 4.55
CA PHE A 298 27.80 -11.52 3.99
C PHE A 298 28.17 -12.73 3.13
N ARG A 299 29.11 -12.56 2.17
CA ARG A 299 29.57 -13.68 1.32
C ARG A 299 30.15 -14.83 2.13
N ASN A 300 31.00 -14.53 3.12
CA ASN A 300 31.55 -15.55 4.00
C ASN A 300 30.47 -16.31 4.78
N LEU A 301 29.43 -15.62 5.26
CA LEU A 301 28.29 -16.26 5.93
C LEU A 301 27.50 -17.15 4.96
N MET A 302 27.31 -16.72 3.71
CA MET A 302 26.62 -17.53 2.70
C MET A 302 27.43 -18.76 2.30
N ASP A 303 28.75 -18.66 2.15
CA ASP A 303 29.59 -19.77 1.71
C ASP A 303 29.81 -20.83 2.81
N ASN A 304 29.74 -20.42 4.07
CA ASN A 304 30.09 -21.26 5.22
C ASN A 304 28.90 -21.62 6.13
N TYR A 305 27.67 -21.44 5.68
CA TYR A 305 26.47 -21.67 6.49
C TYR A 305 26.39 -23.09 7.10
N THR A 306 26.96 -24.09 6.42
CA THR A 306 26.97 -25.49 6.87
C THR A 306 27.88 -25.74 8.07
N THR A 307 28.87 -24.87 8.31
CA THR A 307 29.85 -25.01 9.40
C THR A 307 29.52 -24.10 10.60
N ILE A 308 28.51 -23.25 10.47
CA ILE A 308 28.10 -22.28 11.50
C ILE A 308 26.79 -22.74 12.14
N ASN A 309 26.68 -22.62 13.46
CA ASN A 309 25.40 -22.82 14.13
C ASN A 309 24.34 -21.87 13.55
N MET A 310 23.21 -22.40 13.10
CA MET A 310 22.24 -21.61 12.34
C MET A 310 21.60 -20.44 13.13
N TYR A 311 21.50 -20.53 14.46
CA TYR A 311 21.10 -19.38 15.28
C TYR A 311 22.15 -18.27 15.25
N ASN A 312 23.41 -18.63 15.37
CA ASN A 312 24.52 -17.67 15.28
C ASN A 312 24.65 -17.10 13.87
N TRP A 313 24.41 -17.90 12.82
CA TRP A 313 24.35 -17.43 11.44
C TRP A 313 23.23 -16.38 11.29
N ASN A 314 22.02 -16.68 11.76
CA ASN A 314 20.87 -15.78 11.69
C ASN A 314 21.13 -14.45 12.42
N THR A 315 21.73 -14.51 13.61
CA THR A 315 22.12 -13.31 14.38
C THR A 315 23.17 -12.50 13.63
N GLN A 316 24.19 -13.14 13.06
CA GLN A 316 25.24 -12.44 12.31
C GLN A 316 24.71 -11.78 11.03
N VAL A 317 23.83 -12.46 10.29
CA VAL A 317 23.19 -11.90 9.09
C VAL A 317 22.30 -10.70 9.45
N ASN A 318 21.51 -10.79 10.53
CA ASN A 318 20.72 -9.66 11.01
C ASN A 318 21.58 -8.45 11.41
N ASN A 319 22.74 -8.68 12.04
CA ASN A 319 23.61 -7.62 12.52
C ASN A 319 24.37 -6.88 11.41
N LEU A 320 24.19 -7.25 10.14
CA LEU A 320 24.72 -6.48 9.02
C LEU A 320 24.00 -5.11 8.84
N PHE A 321 22.78 -4.95 9.39
CA PHE A 321 21.90 -3.81 9.14
C PHE A 321 21.31 -3.13 10.36
#